data_AF-A0A6B3AP02-F1
#
_entry.id   AF-A0A6B3AP02-F1
#
_cell.length_a   1.000
_cell.length_b   1.000
_cell.length_c   1.000
_cell.angle_alpha   90.00
_cell.angle_beta   90.00
_cell.angle_gamma   90.00
#
_symmetry.space_group_name_H-M   'P 1'
#
loop_
_entity.id
_entity.type
_entity.pdbx_description
1 polymer ?
#
loop_
_entity_poly.entity_id
_entity_poly.type
_entity_poly.pdbx_seq_one_letter_code
_entity_poly.pdbx_strand_id
1 'polypeptide(L)'
;MTQPPNQPPQGGFGAPQDPQSGGFGPPGTPPPPQGQPPVPPPPQGPPSGAPQPGYGYPQQPGQQAGPYAAGPYQSGPYGQPQQPGPYAQPGYGYPQPQFPGAPGTPPGGGSRNPFKGKPAMIIGAAVAALLVAGGTTWALVGGDDDGKKDKKPVARTSDDPKPSASDAPVNPGDGSGDGDSDPEDLNEGRQAGESKVLWYKEAPDAPGSGAEAPGMWITGDTAVKAAYKQLFAYNVSDGRPAWEALTFPQKICAVTQEATADNKIVIATMNGSSSRAKCNQMQQIDLRTGEKGWSEEVADGALFDTVSSIEMSLAGSTLMVGRSQSGTAYDVTSGKKLFDTKKYGDACFPTAFAGGKKLLQVASCGAGGDNAHDELRELDPKTGKVKWTQKFDKGWRISRAYSVDPVVIYSTNDDKKAWNISTFTSTGKFRSQVGFDEDFAPQCGWAILARNLQGCEGVAADSDTLYLPTEARTGANEIVAVNLANGKEKWRVKSPADESMRPIKVEGGKLIAYVDPSYDAGGQVVSIPVTGSSHKPVKLMQNPQGVARIENGFFNKTVDWADGRFFISATRLSGNDESKEKLMLAYGK
;
A
#
# COMPACT_ATOMS: atom_id res chain seq x y z
N MET A 1 -28.16 47.99 57.92
CA MET A 1 -28.40 47.36 59.23
C MET A 1 -27.88 45.92 59.14
N THR A 2 -27.38 45.35 60.24
CA THR A 2 -27.22 43.89 60.51
C THR A 2 -26.97 42.91 59.33
N GLN A 3 -25.69 42.64 59.02
CA GLN A 3 -24.92 41.41 59.35
C GLN A 3 -25.64 40.01 59.31
N PRO A 4 -24.89 38.87 59.21
CA PRO A 4 -24.03 38.33 58.13
C PRO A 4 -24.45 36.85 57.87
N PRO A 5 -23.59 35.83 57.59
CA PRO A 5 -22.23 35.74 57.00
C PRO A 5 -22.28 34.93 55.68
N ASN A 6 -21.35 34.08 55.19
CA ASN A 6 -20.04 33.52 55.59
C ASN A 6 -19.28 33.09 54.29
N GLN A 7 -18.18 32.33 54.33
CA GLN A 7 -16.79 32.78 54.49
C GLN A 7 -15.87 31.80 53.69
N PRO A 8 -14.69 32.19 53.14
CA PRO A 8 -14.05 31.45 52.05
C PRO A 8 -12.70 30.72 52.40
N PRO A 9 -11.51 30.97 51.82
CA PRO A 9 -10.81 29.89 51.09
C PRO A 9 -9.32 29.64 51.45
N GLN A 10 -8.72 28.66 50.77
CA GLN A 10 -7.29 28.45 50.41
C GLN A 10 -6.13 28.76 51.38
N GLY A 11 -5.19 27.81 51.45
CA GLY A 11 -3.78 27.99 51.82
C GLY A 11 -3.06 26.62 51.82
N GLY A 12 -1.76 26.48 51.51
CA GLY A 12 -0.77 27.45 51.02
C GLY A 12 0.56 26.72 50.69
N PHE A 13 1.46 27.33 49.90
CA PHE A 13 2.75 26.73 49.52
C PHE A 13 3.84 26.87 50.61
N GLY A 14 4.82 25.96 50.60
CA GLY A 14 6.03 26.05 51.43
C GLY A 14 7.21 25.23 50.88
N ALA A 15 8.37 25.86 50.79
CA ALA A 15 9.69 25.35 50.36
C ALA A 15 10.77 26.35 50.86
N PRO A 16 12.10 26.08 50.79
CA PRO A 16 12.81 24.90 50.27
C PRO A 16 13.81 24.27 51.26
N GLN A 17 14.44 23.15 50.89
CA GLN A 17 15.73 22.70 51.44
C GLN A 17 16.59 22.01 50.36
N ASP A 18 17.90 22.29 50.39
CA ASP A 18 18.96 21.77 49.52
C ASP A 18 20.31 22.00 50.24
N PRO A 19 21.44 21.35 49.88
CA PRO A 19 21.59 20.13 49.08
C PRO A 19 22.46 19.06 49.79
N GLN A 20 22.50 17.83 49.29
CA GLN A 20 23.64 16.91 49.53
C GLN A 20 24.03 16.12 48.27
N SER A 21 25.34 15.93 48.10
CA SER A 21 25.96 15.38 46.90
C SER A 21 26.04 13.85 46.90
N GLY A 22 25.28 13.19 46.03
CA GLY A 22 25.48 11.78 45.65
C GLY A 22 26.33 11.68 44.37
N GLY A 23 27.45 10.94 44.42
CA GLY A 23 28.35 10.77 43.28
C GLY A 23 27.87 9.74 42.25
N PHE A 24 28.18 9.96 40.97
CA PHE A 24 27.90 9.02 39.89
C PHE A 24 28.76 7.75 40.01
N GLY A 25 28.11 6.58 40.02
CA GLY A 25 28.78 5.30 39.75
C GLY A 25 28.93 5.06 38.23
N PRO A 26 29.94 4.29 37.78
CA PRO A 26 30.10 3.96 36.37
C PRO A 26 28.99 3.01 35.89
N PRO A 27 28.57 3.07 34.60
CA PRO A 27 27.57 2.17 34.06
C PRO A 27 28.08 0.72 34.03
N GLY A 28 27.21 -0.22 34.42
CA GLY A 28 27.55 -1.65 34.47
C GLY A 28 27.73 -2.27 33.07
N THR A 29 28.67 -3.21 32.96
CA THR A 29 28.91 -3.97 31.72
C THR A 29 27.72 -4.87 31.37
N PRO A 30 27.28 -4.92 30.09
CA PRO A 30 26.21 -5.83 29.68
C PRO A 30 26.65 -7.31 29.80
N PRO A 31 25.70 -8.25 30.05
CA PRO A 31 26.01 -9.67 30.14
C PRO A 31 26.45 -10.24 28.77
N PRO A 32 27.32 -11.26 28.74
CA PRO A 32 27.75 -11.88 27.49
C PRO A 32 26.60 -12.64 26.81
N PRO A 33 26.55 -12.70 25.47
CA PRO A 33 25.49 -13.37 24.73
C PRO A 33 25.51 -14.88 24.98
N GLN A 34 24.31 -15.47 25.13
CA GLN A 34 24.14 -16.91 25.24
C GLN A 34 24.47 -17.60 23.89
N GLY A 35 25.13 -18.75 23.97
CA GLY A 35 25.61 -19.48 22.78
C GLY A 35 24.48 -20.03 21.90
N GLN A 36 24.75 -20.14 20.60
CA GLN A 36 23.83 -20.73 19.63
C GLN A 36 23.57 -22.23 19.92
N PRO A 37 22.35 -22.74 19.66
CA PRO A 37 22.10 -24.18 19.71
C PRO A 37 22.88 -24.92 18.61
N PRO A 38 23.34 -26.16 18.86
CA PRO A 38 24.18 -26.89 17.91
C PRO A 38 23.44 -27.30 16.63
N VAL A 39 24.14 -27.22 15.51
CA VAL A 39 23.63 -27.61 14.17
C VAL A 39 23.47 -29.15 14.10
N PRO A 40 22.32 -29.68 13.63
CA PRO A 40 22.14 -31.12 13.47
C PRO A 40 23.04 -31.68 12.35
N PRO A 41 23.57 -32.91 12.50
CA PRO A 41 24.41 -33.54 11.48
C PRO A 41 23.61 -33.91 10.21
N PRO A 42 24.27 -33.99 9.04
CA PRO A 42 23.60 -34.32 7.78
C PRO A 42 23.05 -35.76 7.77
N PRO A 43 21.97 -36.05 7.01
CA PRO A 43 21.38 -37.39 6.95
C PRO A 43 22.35 -38.45 6.42
N GLN A 44 22.37 -39.61 7.06
CA GLN A 44 23.07 -40.79 6.56
C GLN A 44 22.31 -41.41 5.37
N GLY A 45 23.03 -41.81 4.33
CA GLY A 45 22.44 -42.51 3.18
C GLY A 45 21.93 -43.92 3.53
N PRO A 46 20.95 -44.46 2.78
CA PRO A 46 20.35 -45.75 3.08
C PRO A 46 21.33 -46.93 2.87
N PRO A 47 21.22 -48.01 3.65
CA PRO A 47 22.11 -49.17 3.58
C PRO A 47 21.87 -50.03 2.32
N SER A 48 22.91 -50.77 1.91
CA SER A 48 22.92 -51.60 0.71
C SER A 48 22.16 -52.93 0.86
N GLY A 49 21.38 -53.27 -0.17
CA GLY A 49 20.64 -54.54 -0.28
C GLY A 49 21.39 -55.62 -1.08
N ALA A 50 21.00 -56.88 -0.86
CA ALA A 50 21.61 -58.10 -1.44
C ALA A 50 21.07 -58.44 -2.86
N PRO A 51 21.70 -59.36 -3.62
CA PRO A 51 21.58 -59.40 -5.09
C PRO A 51 20.47 -60.28 -5.68
N GLN A 52 20.21 -60.07 -6.98
CA GLN A 52 19.45 -60.95 -7.88
C GLN A 52 20.22 -61.18 -9.21
N PRO A 53 19.97 -62.29 -9.95
CA PRO A 53 20.87 -62.75 -11.02
C PRO A 53 20.56 -62.18 -12.42
N GLY A 54 21.64 -61.80 -13.14
CA GLY A 54 21.61 -60.99 -14.36
C GLY A 54 21.36 -61.67 -15.71
N TYR A 55 21.66 -60.92 -16.79
CA TYR A 55 21.74 -61.36 -18.19
C TYR A 55 22.58 -60.37 -19.06
N GLY A 56 23.63 -60.88 -19.73
CA GLY A 56 24.12 -60.49 -21.08
C GLY A 56 24.77 -59.11 -21.40
N TYR A 57 26.11 -59.09 -21.58
CA TYR A 57 26.97 -58.46 -22.64
C TYR A 57 26.62 -57.10 -23.34
N PRO A 58 27.61 -56.37 -23.95
CA PRO A 58 29.09 -56.43 -23.88
C PRO A 58 29.78 -55.06 -23.55
N GLN A 59 31.13 -55.03 -23.60
CA GLN A 59 32.04 -53.96 -23.14
C GLN A 59 32.28 -52.78 -24.11
N GLN A 60 32.77 -51.63 -23.59
CA GLN A 60 33.96 -50.93 -24.13
C GLN A 60 34.70 -50.12 -23.00
N PRO A 61 36.05 -49.92 -22.99
CA PRO A 61 36.80 -49.57 -21.76
C PRO A 61 37.71 -48.30 -21.78
N GLY A 62 38.13 -47.85 -20.58
CA GLY A 62 39.24 -46.90 -20.30
C GLY A 62 38.78 -45.52 -19.76
N GLN A 63 39.53 -44.73 -18.96
CA GLN A 63 40.84 -44.83 -18.25
C GLN A 63 40.69 -43.97 -16.95
N GLN A 64 41.09 -44.33 -15.72
CA GLN A 64 42.40 -44.66 -15.09
C GLN A 64 43.25 -43.45 -14.60
N ALA A 65 43.36 -43.31 -13.26
CA ALA A 65 44.40 -42.64 -12.43
C ALA A 65 44.66 -41.11 -12.62
N GLY A 66 45.27 -40.38 -11.66
CA GLY A 66 45.86 -40.75 -10.36
C GLY A 66 46.19 -39.56 -9.43
N PRO A 67 46.84 -39.75 -8.25
CA PRO A 67 46.76 -38.81 -7.11
C PRO A 67 48.08 -38.33 -6.45
N TYR A 68 48.03 -37.22 -5.70
CA TYR A 68 48.96 -36.79 -4.62
C TYR A 68 48.34 -35.63 -3.80
N ALA A 69 48.61 -35.28 -2.53
CA ALA A 69 49.33 -35.84 -1.34
C ALA A 69 50.29 -34.80 -0.68
N ALA A 70 50.50 -34.92 0.64
CA ALA A 70 51.20 -34.00 1.60
C ALA A 70 50.35 -32.81 2.11
N GLY A 71 50.54 -32.27 3.35
CA GLY A 71 51.52 -32.55 4.42
C GLY A 71 51.02 -32.18 5.85
N PRO A 72 51.83 -32.34 6.93
CA PRO A 72 51.29 -32.68 8.27
C PRO A 72 51.67 -31.74 9.45
N TYR A 73 50.99 -31.92 10.60
CA TYR A 73 51.50 -31.56 11.95
C TYR A 73 50.97 -32.51 13.06
N GLN A 74 51.76 -32.69 14.14
CA GLN A 74 51.38 -33.36 15.41
C GLN A 74 50.88 -32.30 16.44
N SER A 75 50.47 -32.56 17.69
CA SER A 75 50.62 -33.68 18.63
C SER A 75 49.52 -33.71 19.72
N GLY A 76 49.25 -34.88 20.35
CA GLY A 76 48.38 -35.02 21.53
C GLY A 76 49.16 -34.93 22.87
N PRO A 77 48.79 -35.66 23.95
CA PRO A 77 47.62 -36.56 24.10
C PRO A 77 46.87 -36.55 25.46
N TYR A 78 45.55 -36.79 25.42
CA TYR A 78 44.67 -37.37 26.46
C TYR A 78 43.37 -37.85 25.78
N GLY A 79 42.48 -38.71 26.34
CA GLY A 79 42.50 -39.48 27.60
C GLY A 79 41.17 -40.28 27.76
N GLN A 80 41.15 -41.36 28.56
CA GLN A 80 39.99 -42.25 28.79
C GLN A 80 40.15 -42.97 30.16
N PRO A 81 39.06 -43.22 30.93
CA PRO A 81 38.41 -44.55 30.82
C PRO A 81 36.89 -44.65 31.15
N GLN A 82 36.18 -45.46 30.35
CA GLN A 82 35.27 -46.57 30.78
C GLN A 82 33.87 -46.31 31.43
N GLN A 83 32.92 -47.20 31.07
CA GLN A 83 31.50 -47.34 31.49
C GLN A 83 31.32 -47.98 32.89
N PRO A 84 30.22 -47.75 33.67
CA PRO A 84 28.85 -48.23 33.35
C PRO A 84 27.63 -47.36 33.83
N GLY A 85 26.40 -47.72 33.42
CA GLY A 85 25.11 -47.23 33.97
C GLY A 85 24.44 -48.22 34.95
N PRO A 86 23.08 -48.30 35.09
CA PRO A 86 22.01 -47.39 34.62
C PRO A 86 20.87 -47.11 35.66
N TYR A 87 20.25 -45.92 35.67
CA TYR A 87 19.05 -45.60 36.50
C TYR A 87 18.04 -44.69 35.76
N ALA A 88 16.81 -44.54 36.27
CA ALA A 88 15.61 -44.18 35.48
C ALA A 88 14.64 -43.16 36.15
N GLN A 89 13.55 -42.83 35.42
CA GLN A 89 12.38 -41.99 35.77
C GLN A 89 12.57 -40.46 35.67
N PRO A 90 11.48 -39.67 35.48
CA PRO A 90 10.31 -39.91 34.63
C PRO A 90 10.06 -38.75 33.62
N GLY A 91 9.32 -39.01 32.53
CA GLY A 91 9.06 -38.00 31.49
C GLY A 91 7.84 -37.09 31.77
N TYR A 92 7.95 -35.82 31.35
CA TYR A 92 6.83 -34.89 31.24
C TYR A 92 6.68 -34.43 29.78
N GLY A 93 5.51 -34.67 29.18
CA GLY A 93 5.19 -34.26 27.81
C GLY A 93 4.41 -32.94 27.76
N TYR A 94 4.73 -32.08 26.80
CA TYR A 94 3.92 -30.90 26.47
C TYR A 94 2.80 -31.25 25.46
N PRO A 95 1.61 -30.64 25.57
CA PRO A 95 0.47 -30.95 24.70
C PRO A 95 0.59 -30.33 23.30
N GLN A 96 0.09 -31.03 22.27
CA GLN A 96 -0.14 -30.47 20.94
C GLN A 96 -1.50 -29.75 20.85
N PRO A 97 -1.62 -28.64 20.08
CA PRO A 97 -2.90 -28.04 19.74
C PRO A 97 -3.73 -28.93 18.80
N GLN A 98 -5.04 -29.02 19.06
CA GLN A 98 -5.99 -29.77 18.24
C GLN A 98 -6.81 -28.82 17.35
N PHE A 99 -6.92 -29.13 16.05
CA PHE A 99 -7.78 -28.39 15.13
C PHE A 99 -9.24 -28.90 15.18
N PRO A 100 -10.27 -28.03 15.13
CA PRO A 100 -11.67 -28.47 15.08
C PRO A 100 -12.03 -29.17 13.76
N GLY A 101 -12.62 -30.37 13.86
CA GLY A 101 -13.16 -31.12 12.72
C GLY A 101 -14.60 -30.73 12.35
N ALA A 102 -15.01 -31.05 11.11
CA ALA A 102 -16.35 -30.75 10.60
C ALA A 102 -17.45 -31.69 11.18
N PRO A 103 -18.72 -31.23 11.28
CA PRO A 103 -19.82 -32.06 11.80
C PRO A 103 -20.20 -33.24 10.88
N GLY A 104 -20.32 -34.44 11.45
CA GLY A 104 -20.73 -35.65 10.75
C GLY A 104 -22.24 -35.92 10.72
N THR A 105 -22.67 -36.80 9.82
CA THR A 105 -24.07 -37.19 9.58
C THR A 105 -24.59 -38.27 10.54
N PRO A 106 -25.81 -38.16 11.12
CA PRO A 106 -26.49 -39.25 11.80
C PRO A 106 -27.04 -40.33 10.84
N PRO A 107 -27.22 -41.59 11.28
CA PRO A 107 -27.80 -42.67 10.48
C PRO A 107 -29.34 -42.60 10.40
N GLY A 108 -29.92 -43.20 9.34
CA GLY A 108 -31.36 -43.11 9.05
C GLY A 108 -32.20 -44.33 9.42
N GLY A 109 -33.51 -44.14 9.53
CA GLY A 109 -34.51 -45.21 9.67
C GLY A 109 -35.93 -44.69 9.94
N GLY A 110 -36.95 -45.41 9.47
CA GLY A 110 -38.36 -45.17 9.79
C GLY A 110 -39.16 -44.41 8.71
N SER A 111 -40.28 -44.98 8.28
CA SER A 111 -41.16 -44.43 7.23
C SER A 111 -42.45 -43.83 7.78
N ARG A 112 -42.96 -42.79 7.12
CA ARG A 112 -44.40 -42.50 6.94
C ARG A 112 -44.61 -41.37 5.92
N ASN A 113 -45.40 -41.67 4.89
CA ASN A 113 -46.04 -40.69 4.00
C ASN A 113 -47.55 -40.92 4.13
N PRO A 114 -48.39 -39.87 4.09
CA PRO A 114 -49.19 -39.73 2.87
C PRO A 114 -49.47 -38.27 2.43
N PHE A 115 -49.69 -38.12 1.12
CA PHE A 115 -50.05 -36.87 0.46
C PHE A 115 -51.39 -36.25 0.92
N LYS A 116 -51.46 -34.92 0.95
CA LYS A 116 -52.57 -34.10 0.39
C LYS A 116 -52.25 -32.59 0.44
N GLY A 117 -52.61 -31.85 -0.62
CA GLY A 117 -52.77 -30.38 -0.57
C GLY A 117 -51.76 -29.52 -1.35
N LYS A 118 -52.25 -28.83 -2.38
CA LYS A 118 -51.74 -27.61 -3.04
C LYS A 118 -52.96 -26.87 -3.63
N PRO A 119 -52.90 -25.56 -3.92
CA PRO A 119 -52.09 -24.49 -3.34
C PRO A 119 -52.98 -23.32 -2.83
N ALA A 120 -52.38 -22.26 -2.27
CA ALA A 120 -53.05 -20.97 -2.08
C ALA A 120 -52.06 -19.81 -2.28
N MET A 121 -52.49 -18.74 -2.97
CA MET A 121 -51.75 -17.48 -3.04
C MET A 121 -52.12 -16.59 -1.86
N ILE A 122 -51.16 -15.83 -1.32
CA ILE A 122 -51.45 -14.57 -0.62
C ILE A 122 -50.47 -13.51 -1.12
N ILE A 123 -51.04 -12.46 -1.74
CA ILE A 123 -50.45 -11.13 -1.79
C ILE A 123 -51.16 -10.34 -0.69
N GLY A 124 -50.43 -9.65 0.18
CA GLY A 124 -51.03 -8.86 1.26
C GLY A 124 -50.00 -7.99 1.96
N ALA A 125 -50.24 -6.68 2.03
CA ALA A 125 -49.36 -5.72 2.69
C ALA A 125 -49.65 -5.60 4.19
N ALA A 126 -48.66 -5.17 4.95
CA ALA A 126 -48.81 -4.75 6.35
C ALA A 126 -48.25 -3.33 6.52
N VAL A 127 -49.15 -2.35 6.60
CA VAL A 127 -48.85 -0.93 6.85
C VAL A 127 -49.83 -0.40 7.90
N ALA A 128 -49.33 0.45 8.80
CA ALA A 128 -50.05 1.23 9.81
C ALA A 128 -50.82 0.45 10.90
N ALA A 129 -50.23 0.41 12.10
CA ALA A 129 -50.94 0.19 13.37
C ALA A 129 -50.33 0.99 14.56
N LEU A 130 -49.81 2.19 14.30
CA LEU A 130 -49.37 3.15 15.33
C LEU A 130 -49.69 4.61 14.94
N LEU A 131 -50.98 4.94 14.89
CA LEU A 131 -51.47 6.32 14.99
C LEU A 131 -52.78 6.32 15.80
N VAL A 132 -52.83 7.13 16.86
CA VAL A 132 -54.05 7.50 17.58
C VAL A 132 -54.05 9.02 17.74
N ALA A 133 -54.97 9.70 17.04
CA ALA A 133 -55.21 11.15 16.98
C ALA A 133 -54.00 12.04 16.56
N GLY A 134 -54.07 12.93 15.56
CA GLY A 134 -55.18 13.40 14.72
C GLY A 134 -55.68 14.81 15.12
N GLY A 135 -56.00 15.73 14.20
CA GLY A 135 -55.86 15.66 12.74
C GLY A 135 -56.43 16.90 12.00
N THR A 136 -56.04 17.05 10.73
CA THR A 136 -56.76 17.68 9.58
C THR A 136 -57.82 18.78 9.79
N THR A 137 -57.58 19.98 9.22
CA THR A 137 -58.38 20.66 8.13
C THR A 137 -57.62 21.92 7.69
N TRP A 138 -57.35 22.14 6.39
CA TRP A 138 -58.15 22.81 5.34
C TRP A 138 -58.17 24.36 5.42
N ALA A 139 -58.66 25.04 4.37
CA ALA A 139 -58.16 26.37 3.95
C ALA A 139 -59.24 27.49 3.86
N LEU A 140 -58.78 28.67 3.37
CA LEU A 140 -59.50 29.83 2.79
C LEU A 140 -59.75 31.09 3.66
N VAL A 141 -59.48 32.25 3.04
CA VAL A 141 -59.95 33.64 3.30
C VAL A 141 -59.63 34.21 4.70
N GLY A 142 -58.79 35.24 4.88
CA GLY A 142 -58.88 36.58 4.29
C GLY A 142 -59.49 37.57 5.31
N GLY A 143 -58.81 38.68 5.62
CA GLY A 143 -59.28 39.71 6.56
C GLY A 143 -58.17 40.69 6.96
N ASP A 144 -58.48 41.98 7.00
CA ASP A 144 -57.51 43.09 7.06
C ASP A 144 -57.32 43.71 8.47
N ASP A 145 -56.23 44.48 8.56
CA ASP A 145 -56.00 45.70 9.35
C ASP A 145 -55.95 45.77 10.91
N ASP A 146 -55.07 46.70 11.31
CA ASP A 146 -55.07 47.58 12.49
C ASP A 146 -55.21 47.01 13.92
N GLY A 147 -54.02 46.72 14.47
CA GLY A 147 -53.83 46.44 15.88
C GLY A 147 -53.82 47.65 16.85
N LYS A 148 -53.50 47.32 18.10
CA LYS A 148 -52.91 48.24 19.10
C LYS A 148 -52.29 47.50 20.30
N LYS A 149 -50.98 47.67 20.43
CA LYS A 149 -50.23 48.00 21.66
C LYS A 149 -50.39 47.16 22.95
N ASP A 150 -49.23 46.63 23.35
CA ASP A 150 -48.62 46.75 24.69
C ASP A 150 -49.23 45.99 25.87
N LYS A 151 -48.58 44.85 26.21
CA LYS A 151 -47.83 44.71 27.49
C LYS A 151 -46.88 43.51 27.49
N LYS A 152 -45.59 43.77 27.74
CA LYS A 152 -44.66 42.76 28.30
C LYS A 152 -44.84 42.68 29.82
N PRO A 153 -44.53 41.52 30.41
CA PRO A 153 -43.54 41.48 31.49
C PRO A 153 -42.28 40.70 31.05
N VAL A 154 -41.22 40.75 31.86
CA VAL A 154 -39.91 40.13 31.54
C VAL A 154 -39.35 39.34 32.72
N ALA A 155 -38.83 38.15 32.42
CA ALA A 155 -37.84 37.39 33.20
C ALA A 155 -36.98 36.64 32.18
N ARG A 156 -35.74 37.07 31.91
CA ARG A 156 -34.51 36.73 32.66
C ARG A 156 -34.05 35.28 32.39
N THR A 157 -33.33 35.15 31.28
CA THR A 157 -32.14 34.29 31.05
C THR A 157 -31.78 33.26 32.13
N SER A 158 -31.69 31.99 31.69
CA SER A 158 -30.59 31.10 32.08
C SER A 158 -29.76 30.82 30.83
N ASP A 159 -28.44 30.69 30.98
CA ASP A 159 -27.53 30.42 29.86
C ASP A 159 -27.41 28.90 29.63
N ASP A 160 -27.55 28.48 28.37
CA ASP A 160 -27.33 27.10 27.92
C ASP A 160 -26.28 27.09 26.78
N PRO A 161 -25.47 26.02 26.65
CA PRO A 161 -24.26 26.06 25.85
C PRO A 161 -24.52 26.13 24.33
N LYS A 162 -23.84 27.07 23.68
CA LYS A 162 -23.82 27.23 22.23
C LYS A 162 -23.17 26.00 21.57
N PRO A 163 -23.73 25.44 20.48
CA PRO A 163 -23.15 24.28 19.81
C PRO A 163 -21.77 24.62 19.23
N SER A 164 -20.78 23.77 19.48
CA SER A 164 -19.45 23.87 18.87
C SER A 164 -19.53 23.42 17.42
N ALA A 165 -19.55 24.37 16.50
CA ALA A 165 -19.37 24.12 15.07
C ALA A 165 -17.86 24.04 14.79
N SER A 166 -17.40 22.88 14.32
CA SER A 166 -15.98 22.62 14.02
C SER A 166 -15.78 22.16 12.57
N ASP A 167 -16.62 22.65 11.65
CA ASP A 167 -16.46 22.53 10.19
C ASP A 167 -15.61 23.69 9.64
N ALA A 168 -14.44 23.93 10.23
CA ALA A 168 -13.45 24.85 9.70
C ALA A 168 -12.55 24.11 8.70
N PRO A 169 -12.36 24.60 7.46
CA PRO A 169 -11.36 24.04 6.56
C PRO A 169 -9.96 24.10 7.20
N VAL A 170 -9.23 22.98 7.19
CA VAL A 170 -7.83 22.96 7.62
C VAL A 170 -7.01 23.98 6.80
N ASN A 171 -6.11 24.69 7.49
CA ASN A 171 -5.52 25.94 7.01
C ASN A 171 -5.04 25.86 5.54
N PRO A 172 -5.65 26.60 4.61
CA PRO A 172 -5.22 26.67 3.21
C PRO A 172 -3.97 27.57 3.08
N GLY A 173 -2.89 27.14 3.75
CA GLY A 173 -1.76 27.99 4.17
C GLY A 173 -1.14 28.81 3.04
N ASP A 174 -0.89 30.07 3.35
CA ASP A 174 -0.59 31.20 2.47
C ASP A 174 0.79 31.16 1.76
N GLY A 175 1.47 30.01 1.77
CA GLY A 175 2.83 29.85 1.24
C GLY A 175 3.93 30.49 2.08
N SER A 176 3.58 31.10 3.20
CA SER A 176 4.49 31.29 4.34
C SER A 176 4.52 29.98 5.16
N GLY A 177 5.37 29.89 6.18
CA GLY A 177 5.54 28.69 7.01
C GLY A 177 4.40 28.43 8.01
N ASP A 178 3.31 29.19 7.91
CA ASP A 178 2.45 29.49 9.05
C ASP A 178 1.21 28.59 9.14
N GLY A 179 1.43 27.36 9.62
CA GLY A 179 0.41 26.63 10.38
C GLY A 179 0.60 26.93 11.86
N ASP A 180 -0.42 27.48 12.54
CA ASP A 180 -0.35 27.83 13.98
C ASP A 180 0.36 26.72 14.79
N SER A 181 1.40 27.12 15.55
CA SER A 181 2.38 26.30 16.28
C SER A 181 3.50 25.59 15.50
N ASP A 182 4.11 26.24 14.50
CA ASP A 182 5.47 25.91 14.02
C ASP A 182 6.43 27.11 14.23
N PRO A 183 7.55 26.98 14.99
CA PRO A 183 8.43 28.10 15.32
C PRO A 183 9.78 28.12 14.58
N GLU A 184 9.99 27.23 13.60
CA GLU A 184 11.29 27.01 12.92
C GLU A 184 11.21 27.34 11.42
N ASP A 185 12.09 28.22 10.92
CA ASP A 185 12.31 28.36 9.48
C ASP A 185 12.99 27.07 8.98
N LEU A 186 12.27 26.25 8.21
CA LEU A 186 12.77 24.99 7.63
C LEU A 186 13.96 25.17 6.65
N ASN A 187 14.38 26.41 6.40
CA ASN A 187 15.58 26.77 5.66
C ASN A 187 16.67 27.45 6.51
N GLU A 188 16.46 27.65 7.82
CA GLU A 188 17.49 28.13 8.74
C GLU A 188 18.64 27.10 8.82
N GLY A 189 19.88 27.59 8.93
CA GLY A 189 21.07 26.75 8.95
C GLY A 189 21.40 26.02 7.64
N ARG A 190 20.54 26.06 6.60
CA ARG A 190 20.75 25.39 5.31
C ARG A 190 22.09 25.80 4.68
N GLN A 191 22.90 24.80 4.33
CA GLN A 191 24.24 24.97 3.80
C GLN A 191 24.26 25.30 2.29
N ALA A 192 25.39 25.84 1.83
CA ALA A 192 25.57 26.17 0.42
C ALA A 192 25.66 24.91 -0.45
N GLY A 193 24.68 24.74 -1.34
CA GLY A 193 24.56 23.58 -2.24
C GLY A 193 23.44 22.61 -1.88
N GLU A 194 22.80 22.78 -0.73
CA GLU A 194 21.53 22.12 -0.39
C GLU A 194 20.35 22.79 -1.12
N SER A 195 19.28 22.02 -1.32
CA SER A 195 17.99 22.45 -1.84
C SER A 195 17.22 23.25 -0.80
N LYS A 196 16.31 24.11 -1.22
CA LYS A 196 15.38 24.78 -0.31
C LYS A 196 14.20 23.85 -0.03
N VAL A 197 13.69 23.83 1.20
CA VAL A 197 12.27 23.50 1.39
C VAL A 197 11.48 24.63 0.75
N LEU A 198 10.65 24.29 -0.24
CA LEU A 198 9.74 25.24 -0.89
C LEU A 198 8.49 25.44 -0.04
N TRP A 199 7.98 24.35 0.53
CA TRP A 199 6.82 24.31 1.40
C TRP A 199 6.68 22.94 2.07
N TYR A 200 6.10 22.95 3.28
CA TYR A 200 5.64 21.78 4.02
C TYR A 200 4.12 21.88 4.20
N LYS A 201 3.42 20.74 4.24
CA LYS A 201 1.98 20.64 4.50
C LYS A 201 1.68 19.49 5.46
N GLU A 202 0.85 19.82 6.43
CA GLU A 202 0.33 18.92 7.46
C GLU A 202 -0.93 18.20 6.96
N ALA A 203 -1.29 17.09 7.60
CA ALA A 203 -2.45 16.30 7.24
C ALA A 203 -3.75 16.87 7.81
N PRO A 204 -4.90 16.63 7.15
CA PRO A 204 -6.19 16.83 7.79
C PRO A 204 -6.38 15.86 8.96
N ASP A 205 -7.26 16.24 9.89
CA ASP A 205 -7.75 15.37 10.95
C ASP A 205 -8.22 14.02 10.40
N ALA A 206 -7.79 12.94 11.05
CA ALA A 206 -7.96 11.56 10.61
C ALA A 206 -8.28 10.68 11.82
N PRO A 207 -9.31 9.80 11.77
CA PRO A 207 -9.67 9.00 12.93
C PRO A 207 -8.53 8.09 13.38
N GLY A 208 -8.30 7.94 14.69
CA GLY A 208 -7.27 7.08 15.31
C GLY A 208 -7.30 5.56 15.01
N SER A 209 -8.05 5.13 14.00
CA SER A 209 -7.86 3.88 13.27
C SER A 209 -6.89 4.00 12.08
N GLY A 210 -6.38 5.21 11.82
CA GLY A 210 -5.73 5.62 10.59
C GLY A 210 -6.68 5.92 9.44
N ALA A 211 -6.16 6.61 8.42
CA ALA A 211 -6.85 6.90 7.16
C ALA A 211 -5.89 6.79 5.97
N GLU A 212 -6.40 6.47 4.79
CA GLU A 212 -5.58 6.45 3.57
C GLU A 212 -5.28 7.89 3.09
N ALA A 213 -4.10 8.12 2.53
CA ALA A 213 -3.73 9.32 1.80
C ALA A 213 -3.25 8.98 0.36
N PRO A 214 -4.16 8.41 -0.46
CA PRO A 214 -3.79 7.69 -1.66
C PRO A 214 -3.49 8.64 -2.84
N GLY A 215 -2.39 8.37 -3.56
CA GLY A 215 -2.00 9.14 -4.73
C GLY A 215 -1.33 10.48 -4.41
N MET A 216 -0.61 10.99 -5.41
CA MET A 216 0.11 12.26 -5.45
C MET A 216 0.36 12.55 -6.93
N TRP A 217 -0.02 13.73 -7.42
CA TRP A 217 0.08 14.07 -8.85
C TRP A 217 0.72 15.43 -9.04
N ILE A 218 1.83 15.50 -9.78
CA ILE A 218 2.47 16.76 -10.14
C ILE A 218 2.16 17.06 -11.62
N THR A 219 1.47 18.16 -11.88
CA THR A 219 1.02 18.58 -13.21
C THR A 219 1.41 20.04 -13.47
N GLY A 220 2.61 20.24 -14.02
CA GLY A 220 3.12 21.57 -14.35
C GLY A 220 3.34 22.43 -13.11
N ASP A 221 2.49 23.44 -12.92
CA ASP A 221 2.54 24.36 -11.78
C ASP A 221 1.80 23.84 -10.53
N THR A 222 1.04 22.75 -10.62
CA THR A 222 0.16 22.27 -9.54
C THR A 222 0.57 20.88 -9.02
N ALA A 223 0.70 20.74 -7.71
CA ALA A 223 0.87 19.48 -6.97
C ALA A 223 -0.43 19.13 -6.22
N VAL A 224 -1.05 17.99 -6.57
CA VAL A 224 -2.32 17.53 -6.00
C VAL A 224 -2.10 16.34 -5.08
N LYS A 225 -2.80 16.31 -3.94
CA LYS A 225 -2.67 15.27 -2.91
C LYS A 225 -4.03 14.91 -2.30
N ALA A 226 -4.36 13.62 -2.23
CA ALA A 226 -5.54 13.16 -1.50
C ALA A 226 -5.18 12.70 -0.07
N ALA A 227 -6.03 13.04 0.90
CA ALA A 227 -5.92 12.57 2.28
C ALA A 227 -7.29 12.43 2.93
N TYR A 228 -7.57 11.24 3.47
CA TYR A 228 -8.80 10.87 4.18
C TYR A 228 -10.11 11.22 3.44
N LYS A 229 -10.65 12.43 3.59
CA LYS A 229 -11.89 12.92 2.96
C LYS A 229 -11.68 14.06 1.97
N GLN A 230 -10.44 14.47 1.72
CA GLN A 230 -10.12 15.71 1.03
C GLN A 230 -9.11 15.50 -0.10
N LEU A 231 -9.23 16.32 -1.14
CA LEU A 231 -8.24 16.47 -2.21
C LEU A 231 -7.74 17.91 -2.18
N PHE A 232 -6.44 18.07 -1.92
CA PHE A 232 -5.76 19.36 -1.85
C PHE A 232 -4.95 19.60 -3.13
N ALA A 233 -4.76 20.86 -3.50
CA ALA A 233 -3.83 21.24 -4.56
C ALA A 233 -3.02 22.47 -4.16
N TYR A 234 -1.72 22.41 -4.40
CA TYR A 234 -0.76 23.41 -4.02
C TYR A 234 0.09 23.82 -5.23
N ASN A 235 0.42 25.10 -5.35
CA ASN A 235 1.38 25.56 -6.35
C ASN A 235 2.76 24.95 -6.05
N VAL A 236 3.42 24.37 -7.05
CA VAL A 236 4.74 23.73 -6.90
C VAL A 236 5.85 24.70 -6.48
N SER A 237 5.63 26.01 -6.60
CA SER A 237 6.59 27.07 -6.28
C SER A 237 6.59 27.50 -4.80
N ASP A 238 5.41 27.67 -4.21
CA ASP A 238 5.22 28.32 -2.90
C ASP A 238 4.23 27.60 -1.98
N GLY A 239 3.59 26.52 -2.44
CA GLY A 239 2.68 25.74 -1.61
C GLY A 239 1.34 26.43 -1.31
N ARG A 240 1.05 27.58 -1.94
CA ARG A 240 -0.28 28.22 -1.85
C ARG A 240 -1.34 27.33 -2.49
N PRO A 241 -2.62 27.38 -2.06
CA PRO A 241 -3.70 26.68 -2.73
C PRO A 241 -3.76 27.05 -4.22
N ALA A 242 -3.67 26.06 -5.10
CA ALA A 242 -3.88 26.24 -6.53
C ALA A 242 -5.38 26.37 -6.85
N TRP A 243 -6.22 25.68 -6.07
CA TRP A 243 -7.68 25.76 -6.06
C TRP A 243 -8.23 25.31 -4.68
N GLU A 244 -9.52 25.53 -4.43
CA GLU A 244 -10.16 25.25 -3.13
C GLU A 244 -10.21 23.73 -2.82
N ALA A 245 -9.74 23.34 -1.64
CA ALA A 245 -9.60 21.93 -1.26
C ALA A 245 -10.94 21.18 -1.29
N LEU A 246 -11.05 20.20 -2.20
CA LEU A 246 -12.31 19.49 -2.43
C LEU A 246 -12.57 18.52 -1.29
N THR A 247 -13.56 18.82 -0.47
CA THR A 247 -14.02 17.94 0.61
C THR A 247 -15.14 17.02 0.12
N PHE A 248 -15.12 15.77 0.59
CA PHE A 248 -16.09 14.72 0.25
C PHE A 248 -16.80 14.20 1.50
N PRO A 249 -18.10 13.82 1.44
CA PRO A 249 -18.86 13.42 2.64
C PRO A 249 -18.27 12.20 3.38
N GLN A 250 -17.63 11.31 2.62
CA GLN A 250 -17.08 10.04 3.08
C GLN A 250 -15.65 9.86 2.57
N LYS A 251 -14.89 8.97 3.21
CA LYS A 251 -13.46 8.81 2.92
C LYS A 251 -13.22 8.37 1.47
N ILE A 252 -12.17 8.94 0.88
CA ILE A 252 -11.53 8.47 -0.35
C ILE A 252 -10.94 7.09 -0.07
N CYS A 253 -11.15 6.16 -0.98
CA CYS A 253 -10.86 4.73 -0.77
C CYS A 253 -10.16 4.06 -1.96
N ALA A 254 -10.20 4.68 -3.14
CA ALA A 254 -9.34 4.37 -4.27
C ALA A 254 -9.13 5.61 -5.15
N VAL A 255 -8.03 5.68 -5.88
CA VAL A 255 -7.70 6.75 -6.84
C VAL A 255 -6.95 6.17 -8.03
N THR A 256 -7.07 6.79 -9.21
CA THR A 256 -6.20 6.52 -10.36
C THR A 256 -4.79 7.03 -10.07
N GLN A 257 -3.78 6.14 -10.05
CA GLN A 257 -2.41 6.53 -9.69
C GLN A 257 -1.78 7.46 -10.73
N GLU A 258 -2.02 7.19 -12.02
CA GLU A 258 -1.69 8.10 -13.12
C GLU A 258 -2.86 9.07 -13.39
N ALA A 259 -2.57 10.18 -14.06
CA ALA A 259 -3.56 11.08 -14.66
C ALA A 259 -3.69 10.81 -16.17
N THR A 260 -4.79 11.24 -16.79
CA THR A 260 -4.89 11.27 -18.25
C THR A 260 -4.03 12.39 -18.85
N ALA A 261 -3.78 12.34 -20.15
CA ALA A 261 -3.05 13.40 -20.88
C ALA A 261 -3.78 14.76 -20.91
N ASP A 262 -5.07 14.81 -20.56
CA ASP A 262 -5.87 16.02 -20.30
C ASP A 262 -6.03 16.33 -18.80
N ASN A 263 -5.09 15.85 -17.97
CA ASN A 263 -4.95 16.09 -16.53
C ASN A 263 -6.19 15.73 -15.70
N LYS A 264 -6.93 14.69 -16.10
CA LYS A 264 -8.05 14.15 -15.32
C LYS A 264 -7.58 12.97 -14.46
N ILE A 265 -8.08 12.92 -13.24
CA ILE A 265 -8.07 11.71 -12.41
C ILE A 265 -9.51 11.25 -12.13
N VAL A 266 -9.65 10.03 -11.65
CA VAL A 266 -10.90 9.57 -11.02
C VAL A 266 -10.56 9.11 -9.60
N ILE A 267 -11.31 9.65 -8.64
CA ILE A 267 -11.31 9.17 -7.26
C ILE A 267 -12.56 8.36 -7.00
N ALA A 268 -12.50 7.47 -6.00
CA ALA A 268 -13.66 6.79 -5.46
C ALA A 268 -13.76 7.02 -3.95
N THR A 269 -14.98 7.20 -3.47
CA THR A 269 -15.31 7.39 -2.05
C THR A 269 -16.24 6.28 -1.55
N MET A 270 -16.26 6.09 -0.24
CA MET A 270 -17.18 5.14 0.41
C MET A 270 -18.63 5.65 0.32
N ASN A 271 -19.61 4.79 0.07
CA ASN A 271 -21.04 5.19 0.11
C ASN A 271 -21.62 5.37 1.53
N GLY A 272 -20.78 5.36 2.57
CA GLY A 272 -21.17 5.56 3.96
C GLY A 272 -20.03 5.30 4.95
N SER A 273 -20.31 5.45 6.24
CA SER A 273 -19.35 5.29 7.34
C SER A 273 -19.37 3.91 8.03
N SER A 274 -20.36 3.06 7.74
CA SER A 274 -20.48 1.75 8.39
C SER A 274 -19.46 0.73 7.86
N SER A 275 -19.20 -0.35 8.62
CA SER A 275 -18.40 -1.49 8.18
C SER A 275 -18.98 -2.29 6.99
N ARG A 276 -20.20 -1.95 6.52
CA ARG A 276 -20.81 -2.49 5.30
C ARG A 276 -20.78 -1.51 4.12
N ALA A 277 -20.20 -0.33 4.30
CA ALA A 277 -20.06 0.65 3.22
C ALA A 277 -19.15 0.11 2.11
N LYS A 278 -19.35 0.63 0.90
CA LYS A 278 -18.70 0.18 -0.34
C LYS A 278 -17.87 1.29 -0.94
N CYS A 279 -16.68 0.96 -1.43
CA CYS A 279 -15.84 1.88 -2.18
C CYS A 279 -16.33 1.93 -3.62
N ASN A 280 -17.36 2.75 -3.90
CA ASN A 280 -18.07 2.68 -5.17
C ASN A 280 -18.63 3.99 -5.72
N GLN A 281 -18.48 5.12 -5.02
CA GLN A 281 -18.95 6.43 -5.48
C GLN A 281 -17.80 7.15 -6.21
N MET A 282 -17.80 7.11 -7.55
CA MET A 282 -16.72 7.68 -8.37
C MET A 282 -16.96 9.15 -8.72
N GLN A 283 -15.89 9.91 -8.84
CA GLN A 283 -15.89 11.32 -9.28
C GLN A 283 -14.66 11.59 -10.17
N GLN A 284 -14.87 12.06 -11.40
CA GLN A 284 -13.81 12.64 -12.23
C GLN A 284 -13.44 14.03 -11.71
N ILE A 285 -12.14 14.36 -11.68
CA ILE A 285 -11.63 15.66 -11.24
C ILE A 285 -10.55 16.13 -12.21
N ASP A 286 -10.58 17.41 -12.58
CA ASP A 286 -9.47 18.10 -13.26
C ASP A 286 -8.40 18.51 -12.23
N LEU A 287 -7.17 18.03 -12.40
CA LEU A 287 -6.07 18.33 -11.46
C LEU A 287 -5.63 19.80 -11.46
N ARG A 288 -5.87 20.54 -12.55
CA ARG A 288 -5.43 21.93 -12.73
C ARG A 288 -6.47 22.94 -12.24
N THR A 289 -7.76 22.60 -12.24
CA THR A 289 -8.83 23.51 -11.80
C THR A 289 -9.61 23.06 -10.57
N GLY A 290 -9.49 21.79 -10.16
CA GLY A 290 -10.35 21.20 -9.13
C GLY A 290 -11.80 20.97 -9.59
N GLU A 291 -12.10 21.20 -10.87
CA GLU A 291 -13.46 21.04 -11.39
C GLU A 291 -13.89 19.56 -11.32
N LYS A 292 -15.02 19.34 -10.65
CA LYS A 292 -15.69 18.04 -10.57
C LYS A 292 -16.44 17.78 -11.88
N GLY A 293 -15.98 16.78 -12.63
CA GLY A 293 -16.65 16.28 -13.82
C GLY A 293 -17.83 15.35 -13.48
N TRP A 294 -18.03 14.32 -14.30
CA TRP A 294 -19.05 13.30 -14.05
C TRP A 294 -18.81 12.54 -12.74
N SER A 295 -19.89 12.02 -12.18
CA SER A 295 -19.90 11.04 -11.08
C SER A 295 -20.79 9.85 -11.45
N GLU A 296 -20.40 8.65 -10.99
CA GLU A 296 -21.06 7.38 -11.31
C GLU A 296 -20.95 6.41 -10.13
N GLU A 297 -21.95 5.55 -9.93
CA GLU A 297 -21.88 4.47 -8.94
C GLU A 297 -21.42 3.16 -9.59
N VAL A 298 -20.37 2.55 -9.03
CA VAL A 298 -19.97 1.19 -9.39
C VAL A 298 -20.92 0.21 -8.70
N ALA A 299 -21.85 -0.35 -9.46
CA ALA A 299 -22.70 -1.45 -8.99
C ALA A 299 -21.87 -2.67 -8.55
N ASP A 300 -22.41 -3.48 -7.63
CA ASP A 300 -21.87 -4.82 -7.38
C ASP A 300 -21.93 -5.69 -8.65
N GLY A 301 -21.16 -6.78 -8.66
CA GLY A 301 -21.26 -7.83 -9.66
C GLY A 301 -22.19 -8.97 -9.24
N ALA A 302 -21.71 -10.19 -9.42
CA ALA A 302 -22.39 -11.39 -8.95
C ALA A 302 -22.20 -11.61 -7.43
N LEU A 303 -22.79 -12.68 -6.90
CA LEU A 303 -22.43 -13.20 -5.57
C LEU A 303 -20.91 -13.35 -5.45
N PHE A 304 -20.33 -12.85 -4.36
CA PHE A 304 -18.89 -12.79 -4.07
C PHE A 304 -18.05 -11.84 -4.96
N ASP A 305 -18.67 -10.98 -5.76
CA ASP A 305 -18.01 -9.96 -6.58
C ASP A 305 -18.42 -8.55 -6.14
N THR A 306 -17.94 -8.14 -4.96
CA THR A 306 -18.38 -6.92 -4.28
C THR A 306 -17.50 -5.71 -4.60
N VAL A 307 -18.08 -4.52 -4.46
CA VAL A 307 -17.35 -3.23 -4.44
C VAL A 307 -16.95 -2.81 -3.02
N SER A 308 -16.60 -3.78 -2.17
CA SER A 308 -16.09 -3.50 -0.81
C SER A 308 -14.73 -2.79 -0.85
N SER A 309 -13.92 -3.12 -1.86
CA SER A 309 -12.69 -2.44 -2.27
C SER A 309 -12.59 -2.55 -3.79
N ILE A 310 -12.12 -1.50 -4.47
CA ILE A 310 -11.91 -1.50 -5.93
C ILE A 310 -10.48 -1.11 -6.28
N GLU A 311 -10.00 -1.63 -7.41
CA GLU A 311 -8.77 -1.18 -8.07
C GLU A 311 -9.14 -0.23 -9.21
N MET A 312 -8.34 0.82 -9.47
CA MET A 312 -8.61 1.78 -10.55
C MET A 312 -7.36 2.06 -11.38
N SER A 313 -7.37 1.56 -12.62
CA SER A 313 -6.28 1.68 -13.60
C SER A 313 -6.72 2.49 -14.80
N LEU A 314 -5.90 3.45 -15.26
CA LEU A 314 -6.14 4.17 -16.52
C LEU A 314 -5.43 3.49 -17.68
N ALA A 315 -6.12 3.29 -18.80
CA ALA A 315 -5.54 2.79 -20.05
C ALA A 315 -5.92 3.73 -21.22
N GLY A 316 -5.08 4.74 -21.46
CA GLY A 316 -5.47 5.90 -22.26
C GLY A 316 -6.68 6.62 -21.64
N SER A 317 -7.69 6.95 -22.44
CA SER A 317 -8.96 7.53 -21.94
C SER A 317 -9.98 6.48 -21.45
N THR A 318 -9.55 5.30 -21.03
CA THR A 318 -10.42 4.32 -20.34
C THR A 318 -10.00 4.16 -18.89
N LEU A 319 -10.95 4.30 -17.97
CA LEU A 319 -10.84 3.84 -16.59
C LEU A 319 -11.26 2.37 -16.54
N MET A 320 -10.42 1.51 -16.00
CA MET A 320 -10.79 0.15 -15.63
C MET A 320 -10.96 0.06 -14.12
N VAL A 321 -12.17 -0.28 -13.67
CA VAL A 321 -12.50 -0.50 -12.26
C VAL A 321 -12.49 -2.00 -11.97
N GLY A 322 -11.48 -2.47 -11.26
CA GLY A 322 -11.36 -3.86 -10.79
C GLY A 322 -12.20 -4.13 -9.55
N ARG A 323 -12.83 -5.31 -9.52
CA ARG A 323 -13.53 -5.91 -8.37
C ARG A 323 -12.96 -7.31 -8.12
N SER A 324 -13.40 -7.98 -7.05
CA SER A 324 -12.84 -9.27 -6.62
C SER A 324 -12.88 -10.39 -7.67
N GLN A 325 -13.86 -10.39 -8.59
CA GLN A 325 -14.03 -11.45 -9.61
C GLN A 325 -14.40 -10.92 -11.02
N SER A 326 -14.27 -9.61 -11.24
CA SER A 326 -14.65 -8.94 -12.48
C SER A 326 -14.03 -7.54 -12.56
N GLY A 327 -14.37 -6.79 -13.60
CA GLY A 327 -14.15 -5.35 -13.61
C GLY A 327 -14.99 -4.65 -14.67
N THR A 328 -15.26 -3.36 -14.47
CA THR A 328 -16.08 -2.53 -15.36
C THR A 328 -15.23 -1.43 -15.98
N ALA A 329 -15.25 -1.30 -17.30
CA ALA A 329 -14.55 -0.24 -18.02
C ALA A 329 -15.49 0.95 -18.27
N TYR A 330 -14.96 2.16 -18.09
CA TYR A 330 -15.66 3.43 -18.30
C TYR A 330 -14.78 4.37 -19.16
N ASP A 331 -15.40 5.22 -19.96
CA ASP A 331 -14.71 6.27 -20.68
C ASP A 331 -14.40 7.46 -19.75
N VAL A 332 -13.13 7.81 -19.59
CA VAL A 332 -12.69 8.80 -18.57
C VAL A 332 -13.27 10.18 -18.84
N THR A 333 -13.48 10.56 -20.11
CA THR A 333 -13.98 11.89 -20.47
C THR A 333 -15.47 12.02 -20.20
N SER A 334 -16.26 10.97 -20.47
CA SER A 334 -17.73 11.02 -20.45
C SER A 334 -18.42 10.28 -19.31
N GLY A 335 -17.68 9.47 -18.52
CA GLY A 335 -18.24 8.60 -17.47
C GLY A 335 -18.97 7.38 -18.01
N LYS A 336 -19.21 7.31 -19.33
CA LYS A 336 -20.00 6.26 -19.95
C LYS A 336 -19.31 4.90 -19.82
N LYS A 337 -20.01 3.93 -19.24
CA LYS A 337 -19.61 2.52 -19.27
C LYS A 337 -19.37 2.01 -20.70
N LEU A 338 -18.23 1.36 -20.90
CA LEU A 338 -17.77 0.80 -22.18
C LEU A 338 -18.03 -0.71 -22.25
N PHE A 339 -17.55 -1.48 -21.28
CA PHE A 339 -17.69 -2.94 -21.24
C PHE A 339 -17.58 -3.51 -19.82
N ASP A 340 -17.98 -4.76 -19.64
CA ASP A 340 -17.65 -5.57 -18.46
C ASP A 340 -16.59 -6.61 -18.84
N THR A 341 -15.62 -6.83 -17.96
CA THR A 341 -14.86 -8.08 -17.89
C THR A 341 -15.47 -8.93 -16.79
N LYS A 342 -15.77 -10.20 -17.07
CA LYS A 342 -16.53 -11.11 -16.20
C LYS A 342 -15.91 -12.51 -16.28
N LYS A 343 -16.41 -13.44 -15.46
CA LYS A 343 -16.06 -14.87 -15.57
C LYS A 343 -16.18 -15.36 -17.02
N TYR A 344 -15.18 -16.09 -17.49
CA TYR A 344 -15.15 -16.70 -18.82
C TYR A 344 -14.63 -18.15 -18.76
N GLY A 345 -14.91 -18.92 -19.82
CA GLY A 345 -14.67 -20.36 -19.82
C GLY A 345 -15.38 -21.06 -18.65
N ASP A 346 -14.89 -22.24 -18.27
CA ASP A 346 -15.52 -23.04 -17.23
C ASP A 346 -15.32 -22.45 -15.82
N ALA A 347 -14.15 -21.83 -15.57
CA ALA A 347 -13.71 -21.48 -14.21
C ALA A 347 -12.68 -20.34 -14.12
N CYS A 348 -12.59 -19.41 -15.08
CA CYS A 348 -11.67 -18.27 -15.01
C CYS A 348 -12.37 -16.98 -14.59
N PHE A 349 -11.82 -16.32 -13.56
CA PHE A 349 -12.34 -15.08 -12.98
C PHE A 349 -11.28 -13.98 -13.07
N PRO A 350 -11.55 -12.81 -13.68
CA PRO A 350 -10.69 -11.63 -13.56
C PRO A 350 -10.50 -11.25 -12.09
N THR A 351 -9.27 -10.96 -11.66
CA THR A 351 -8.93 -10.71 -10.24
C THR A 351 -8.16 -9.41 -10.01
N ALA A 352 -7.58 -8.83 -11.06
CA ALA A 352 -6.76 -7.63 -11.00
C ALA A 352 -6.49 -7.06 -12.40
N PHE A 353 -6.17 -5.77 -12.47
CA PHE A 353 -5.93 -5.04 -13.72
C PHE A 353 -4.68 -4.15 -13.61
N ALA A 354 -4.06 -3.84 -14.75
CA ALA A 354 -3.00 -2.83 -14.82
C ALA A 354 -3.16 -1.99 -16.09
N GLY A 355 -2.99 -0.68 -15.97
CA GLY A 355 -3.21 0.30 -17.03
C GLY A 355 -1.98 1.13 -17.38
N GLY A 356 -2.04 1.75 -18.55
CA GLY A 356 -1.10 2.73 -19.09
C GLY A 356 -1.30 2.79 -20.61
N LYS A 357 -0.25 2.55 -21.40
CA LYS A 357 -0.38 2.34 -22.86
C LYS A 357 -1.08 1.02 -23.23
N LYS A 358 -1.18 0.07 -22.30
CA LYS A 358 -1.87 -1.22 -22.43
C LYS A 358 -2.87 -1.37 -21.30
N LEU A 359 -3.95 -2.12 -21.54
CA LEU A 359 -4.81 -2.63 -20.48
C LEU A 359 -4.48 -4.12 -20.29
N LEU A 360 -3.89 -4.45 -19.15
CA LEU A 360 -3.63 -5.83 -18.73
C LEU A 360 -4.72 -6.27 -17.76
N GLN A 361 -5.10 -7.53 -17.86
CA GLN A 361 -5.96 -8.24 -16.91
C GLN A 361 -5.21 -9.49 -16.43
N VAL A 362 -5.27 -9.77 -15.13
CA VAL A 362 -4.98 -11.10 -14.60
C VAL A 362 -6.27 -11.77 -14.15
N ALA A 363 -6.45 -13.01 -14.56
CA ALA A 363 -7.50 -13.88 -14.07
C ALA A 363 -6.90 -15.10 -13.37
N SER A 364 -7.61 -15.61 -12.35
CA SER A 364 -7.30 -16.91 -11.77
C SER A 364 -8.33 -17.93 -12.25
N CYS A 365 -7.85 -19.11 -12.64
CA CYS A 365 -8.56 -20.11 -13.43
C CYS A 365 -8.53 -21.47 -12.73
N GLY A 366 -9.67 -22.16 -12.69
CA GLY A 366 -9.74 -23.57 -12.25
C GLY A 366 -9.40 -23.78 -10.78
N ALA A 367 -9.62 -22.78 -9.93
CA ALA A 367 -9.24 -22.77 -8.52
C ALA A 367 -9.70 -24.05 -7.78
N GLY A 368 -8.79 -24.64 -7.01
CA GLY A 368 -9.00 -25.90 -6.28
C GLY A 368 -8.92 -27.19 -7.11
N GLY A 369 -8.87 -27.10 -8.45
CA GLY A 369 -8.73 -28.26 -9.34
C GLY A 369 -7.30 -28.47 -9.86
N ASP A 370 -7.08 -29.54 -10.62
CA ASP A 370 -5.76 -29.79 -11.23
C ASP A 370 -5.39 -28.80 -12.33
N ASN A 371 -6.40 -28.23 -12.99
CA ASN A 371 -6.23 -27.11 -13.92
C ASN A 371 -6.17 -25.75 -13.22
N ALA A 372 -5.79 -25.66 -11.94
CA ALA A 372 -5.56 -24.38 -11.26
C ALA A 372 -4.36 -23.61 -11.85
N HIS A 373 -4.57 -22.38 -12.32
CA HIS A 373 -3.53 -21.52 -12.88
C HIS A 373 -3.97 -20.05 -12.94
N ASP A 374 -3.03 -19.12 -13.13
CA ASP A 374 -3.33 -17.76 -13.55
C ASP A 374 -3.18 -17.60 -15.08
N GLU A 375 -3.93 -16.65 -15.64
CA GLU A 375 -3.77 -16.14 -17.00
C GLU A 375 -3.51 -14.62 -16.99
N LEU A 376 -2.47 -14.19 -17.70
CA LEU A 376 -2.26 -12.80 -18.10
C LEU A 376 -2.92 -12.55 -19.46
N ARG A 377 -3.59 -11.42 -19.63
CA ARG A 377 -4.21 -11.01 -20.91
C ARG A 377 -3.97 -9.53 -21.18
N GLU A 378 -3.66 -9.17 -22.44
CA GLU A 378 -3.85 -7.80 -22.90
C GLU A 378 -5.23 -7.66 -23.52
N LEU A 379 -5.97 -6.63 -23.09
CA LEU A 379 -7.25 -6.24 -23.63
C LEU A 379 -7.09 -5.07 -24.60
N ASP A 380 -8.05 -4.92 -25.50
CA ASP A 380 -8.33 -3.67 -26.16
C ASP A 380 -8.97 -2.68 -25.16
N PRO A 381 -8.37 -1.50 -24.87
CA PRO A 381 -8.87 -0.60 -23.83
C PRO A 381 -10.24 0.01 -24.11
N LYS A 382 -10.78 -0.02 -25.34
CA LYS A 382 -12.11 0.57 -25.65
C LYS A 382 -13.21 -0.48 -25.83
N THR A 383 -12.87 -1.73 -26.15
CA THR A 383 -13.85 -2.79 -26.44
C THR A 383 -13.75 -4.03 -25.55
N GLY A 384 -12.72 -4.14 -24.70
CA GLY A 384 -12.51 -5.28 -23.80
C GLY A 384 -12.12 -6.58 -24.50
N LYS A 385 -11.93 -6.55 -25.83
CA LYS A 385 -11.54 -7.73 -26.62
C LYS A 385 -10.14 -8.17 -26.23
N VAL A 386 -9.98 -9.46 -25.93
CA VAL A 386 -8.68 -10.08 -25.67
C VAL A 386 -7.84 -10.04 -26.95
N LYS A 387 -6.65 -9.41 -26.89
CA LYS A 387 -5.66 -9.42 -27.97
C LYS A 387 -4.79 -10.68 -27.91
N TRP A 388 -4.41 -11.09 -26.70
CA TRP A 388 -3.66 -12.30 -26.43
C TRP A 388 -3.89 -12.78 -24.99
N THR A 389 -3.59 -14.05 -24.74
CA THR A 389 -3.62 -14.70 -23.43
C THR A 389 -2.32 -15.48 -23.22
N GLN A 390 -1.70 -15.33 -22.06
CA GLN A 390 -0.56 -16.14 -21.62
C GLN A 390 -0.91 -16.83 -20.30
N LYS A 391 -1.07 -18.15 -20.37
CA LYS A 391 -1.24 -19.03 -19.22
C LYS A 391 0.07 -19.19 -18.46
N PHE A 392 -0.01 -19.24 -17.14
CA PHE A 392 1.08 -19.64 -16.24
C PHE A 392 0.90 -21.11 -15.81
N ASP A 393 2.00 -21.75 -15.37
CA ASP A 393 1.95 -23.13 -14.88
C ASP A 393 1.32 -23.23 -13.47
N LYS A 394 0.79 -24.41 -13.13
CA LYS A 394 0.14 -24.68 -11.82
C LYS A 394 1.05 -24.25 -10.66
N GLY A 395 0.46 -23.53 -9.70
CA GLY A 395 1.12 -23.01 -8.51
C GLY A 395 1.86 -21.68 -8.71
N TRP A 396 2.11 -21.22 -9.94
CA TRP A 396 2.56 -19.84 -10.16
C TRP A 396 1.36 -18.89 -10.08
N ARG A 397 1.45 -17.91 -9.18
CA ARG A 397 0.57 -16.73 -9.18
C ARG A 397 1.33 -15.55 -9.73
N ILE A 398 0.67 -14.74 -10.54
CA ILE A 398 1.16 -13.38 -10.81
C ILE A 398 1.05 -12.59 -9.51
N SER A 399 1.91 -11.59 -9.28
CA SER A 399 1.89 -10.77 -8.06
C SER A 399 1.90 -9.28 -8.34
N ARG A 400 2.69 -8.78 -9.31
CA ARG A 400 2.74 -7.36 -9.71
C ARG A 400 3.05 -7.19 -11.20
N ALA A 401 2.63 -6.06 -11.77
CA ALA A 401 3.16 -5.54 -13.02
C ALA A 401 4.20 -4.45 -12.70
N TYR A 402 5.48 -4.76 -12.94
CA TYR A 402 6.58 -3.79 -12.80
C TYR A 402 6.65 -2.82 -13.99
N SER A 403 6.10 -3.21 -15.15
CA SER A 403 5.73 -2.27 -16.21
C SER A 403 4.60 -2.86 -17.06
N VAL A 404 3.78 -1.98 -17.62
CA VAL A 404 2.74 -2.32 -18.60
C VAL A 404 3.21 -2.14 -20.06
N ASP A 405 4.26 -1.36 -20.31
CA ASP A 405 4.85 -1.18 -21.64
C ASP A 405 6.34 -0.80 -21.52
N PRO A 406 7.29 -1.72 -21.83
CA PRO A 406 7.08 -3.13 -22.15
C PRO A 406 6.44 -3.90 -20.98
N VAL A 407 5.72 -4.99 -21.27
CA VAL A 407 5.08 -5.79 -20.22
C VAL A 407 6.15 -6.55 -19.42
N VAL A 408 6.20 -6.29 -18.10
CA VAL A 408 7.11 -6.91 -17.14
C VAL A 408 6.31 -7.32 -15.91
N ILE A 409 6.27 -8.62 -15.60
CA ILE A 409 5.42 -9.20 -14.57
C ILE A 409 6.26 -9.94 -13.52
N TYR A 410 6.06 -9.58 -12.26
CA TYR A 410 6.55 -10.33 -11.11
C TYR A 410 5.53 -11.40 -10.71
N SER A 411 6.01 -12.61 -10.43
CA SER A 411 5.20 -13.78 -10.09
C SER A 411 5.89 -14.64 -9.03
N THR A 412 5.11 -15.37 -8.25
CA THR A 412 5.58 -16.19 -7.12
C THR A 412 4.98 -17.60 -7.16
N ASN A 413 5.66 -18.56 -6.54
CA ASN A 413 5.22 -19.95 -6.40
C ASN A 413 5.56 -20.44 -4.99
N ASP A 414 4.57 -20.42 -4.10
CA ASP A 414 4.73 -20.67 -2.67
C ASP A 414 5.27 -22.08 -2.39
N ASP A 415 4.74 -23.09 -3.09
CA ASP A 415 5.12 -24.51 -2.96
C ASP A 415 6.62 -24.73 -3.26
N LYS A 416 7.15 -23.99 -4.25
CA LYS A 416 8.57 -24.04 -4.65
C LYS A 416 9.44 -23.02 -3.91
N LYS A 417 8.84 -22.13 -3.10
CA LYS A 417 9.48 -20.94 -2.51
C LYS A 417 10.24 -20.09 -3.55
N ALA A 418 9.67 -19.96 -4.74
CA ALA A 418 10.33 -19.33 -5.89
C ALA A 418 9.60 -18.05 -6.34
N TRP A 419 10.36 -17.11 -6.88
CA TRP A 419 9.87 -15.94 -7.60
C TRP A 419 10.34 -15.96 -9.06
N ASN A 420 9.72 -15.15 -9.93
CA ASN A 420 10.11 -14.99 -11.33
C ASN A 420 9.66 -13.63 -11.86
N ILE A 421 10.59 -12.88 -12.47
CA ILE A 421 10.30 -11.67 -13.25
C ILE A 421 10.33 -12.05 -14.73
N SER A 422 9.15 -12.06 -15.34
CA SER A 422 8.94 -12.44 -16.75
C SER A 422 8.68 -11.23 -17.64
N THR A 423 9.22 -11.26 -18.86
CA THR A 423 8.98 -10.28 -19.92
C THR A 423 8.22 -10.94 -21.07
N PHE A 424 7.51 -10.14 -21.88
CA PHE A 424 6.62 -10.67 -22.92
C PHE A 424 6.87 -10.03 -24.29
N THR A 425 6.57 -10.79 -25.34
CA THR A 425 6.51 -10.32 -26.72
C THR A 425 5.23 -9.50 -26.96
N SER A 426 5.17 -8.76 -28.07
CA SER A 426 3.95 -8.05 -28.50
C SER A 426 2.74 -8.97 -28.77
N THR A 427 2.94 -10.29 -28.83
CA THR A 427 1.90 -11.31 -28.99
C THR A 427 1.58 -12.06 -27.70
N GLY A 428 2.06 -11.58 -26.55
CA GLY A 428 1.79 -12.15 -25.23
C GLY A 428 2.65 -13.33 -24.82
N LYS A 429 3.40 -13.95 -25.74
CA LYS A 429 4.32 -15.04 -25.38
C LYS A 429 5.45 -14.54 -24.48
N PHE A 430 5.88 -15.34 -23.51
CA PHE A 430 7.13 -15.10 -22.77
C PHE A 430 8.31 -14.81 -23.73
N ARG A 431 9.10 -13.78 -23.40
CA ARG A 431 10.28 -13.32 -24.15
C ARG A 431 11.57 -13.67 -23.44
N SER A 432 11.68 -13.28 -22.17
CA SER A 432 12.77 -13.64 -21.26
C SER A 432 12.25 -13.72 -19.81
N GLN A 433 13.05 -14.32 -18.95
CA GLN A 433 12.83 -14.38 -17.50
C GLN A 433 14.15 -14.05 -16.81
N VAL A 434 14.11 -13.39 -15.65
CA VAL A 434 15.34 -13.08 -14.89
C VAL A 434 16.07 -14.37 -14.54
N GLY A 435 17.33 -14.46 -14.99
CA GLY A 435 18.13 -15.68 -15.01
C GLY A 435 19.26 -15.70 -13.98
N PHE A 436 19.16 -14.89 -12.93
CA PHE A 436 20.11 -14.80 -11.83
C PHE A 436 19.37 -14.60 -10.50
N ASP A 437 20.02 -14.99 -9.40
CA ASP A 437 19.50 -14.89 -8.05
C ASP A 437 19.90 -13.53 -7.44
N GLU A 438 18.94 -12.82 -6.83
CA GLU A 438 19.12 -11.49 -6.24
C GLU A 438 17.91 -11.16 -5.34
N ASP A 439 18.15 -10.63 -4.14
CA ASP A 439 17.09 -10.21 -3.22
C ASP A 439 16.64 -8.78 -3.61
N PHE A 440 15.55 -8.65 -4.37
CA PHE A 440 15.01 -7.35 -4.79
C PHE A 440 14.00 -6.76 -3.78
N ALA A 441 14.14 -5.47 -3.45
CA ALA A 441 13.34 -4.78 -2.44
C ALA A 441 12.54 -3.55 -2.94
N PRO A 442 11.69 -3.66 -3.99
CA PRO A 442 10.76 -2.60 -4.37
C PRO A 442 9.63 -2.45 -3.34
N GLN A 443 9.20 -1.22 -3.09
CA GLN A 443 8.16 -0.91 -2.10
C GLN A 443 6.76 -1.07 -2.72
N CYS A 444 6.31 -2.32 -2.80
CA CYS A 444 4.98 -2.70 -3.25
C CYS A 444 3.96 -2.66 -2.09
N GLY A 445 3.00 -1.72 -2.13
CA GLY A 445 2.05 -1.47 -1.02
C GLY A 445 1.20 -2.69 -0.60
N TRP A 446 0.85 -2.78 0.69
CA TRP A 446 0.20 -3.96 1.29
C TRP A 446 -1.29 -4.10 0.89
N ALA A 447 -1.56 -4.92 -0.13
CA ALA A 447 -2.91 -5.18 -0.63
C ALA A 447 -3.42 -6.56 -0.16
N ILE A 448 -4.28 -6.57 0.87
CA ILE A 448 -4.71 -7.79 1.58
C ILE A 448 -5.96 -8.45 0.95
N LEU A 449 -6.89 -7.66 0.40
CA LEU A 449 -8.23 -8.14 -0.03
C LEU A 449 -8.45 -8.07 -1.56
N ALA A 450 -7.80 -7.13 -2.23
CA ALA A 450 -7.77 -7.02 -3.68
C ALA A 450 -6.32 -7.07 -4.15
N ARG A 451 -6.04 -7.74 -5.26
CA ARG A 451 -4.66 -7.94 -5.74
C ARG A 451 -4.21 -6.76 -6.61
N ASN A 452 -3.85 -5.66 -5.97
CA ASN A 452 -3.32 -4.49 -6.68
C ASN A 452 -2.07 -4.87 -7.49
N LEU A 453 -2.15 -4.83 -8.83
CA LEU A 453 -1.02 -5.17 -9.71
C LEU A 453 -0.02 -4.02 -9.86
N GLN A 454 -0.48 -2.79 -9.69
CA GLN A 454 0.35 -1.58 -9.81
C GLN A 454 0.82 -1.12 -8.42
N GLY A 455 1.26 0.13 -8.28
CA GLY A 455 1.66 0.70 -6.98
C GLY A 455 2.85 -0.02 -6.32
N CYS A 456 3.91 -0.24 -7.09
CA CYS A 456 5.24 -0.57 -6.56
C CYS A 456 6.17 0.60 -6.79
N GLU A 457 6.71 1.15 -5.71
CA GLU A 457 7.76 2.17 -5.75
C GLU A 457 9.15 1.54 -5.72
N GLY A 458 10.18 2.31 -6.09
CA GLY A 458 11.49 1.73 -6.36
C GLY A 458 11.50 0.82 -7.60
N VAL A 459 10.61 1.05 -8.56
CA VAL A 459 10.54 0.33 -9.82
C VAL A 459 10.51 1.33 -10.95
N ALA A 460 11.42 1.18 -11.92
CA ALA A 460 11.36 1.94 -13.17
C ALA A 460 11.70 1.01 -14.35
N ALA A 461 11.21 1.34 -15.55
CA ALA A 461 11.56 0.63 -16.76
C ALA A 461 11.64 1.58 -17.96
N ASP A 462 12.42 1.18 -18.96
CA ASP A 462 12.43 1.78 -20.30
C ASP A 462 12.13 0.71 -21.36
N SER A 463 12.48 0.96 -22.63
CA SER A 463 12.17 0.05 -23.75
C SER A 463 12.96 -1.27 -23.75
N ASP A 464 14.12 -1.34 -23.07
CA ASP A 464 14.97 -2.54 -23.03
C ASP A 464 15.46 -2.92 -21.62
N THR A 465 15.17 -2.11 -20.60
CA THR A 465 15.69 -2.29 -19.23
C THR A 465 14.61 -2.14 -18.15
N LEU A 466 14.69 -2.97 -17.12
CA LEU A 466 14.02 -2.80 -15.82
C LEU A 466 15.07 -2.42 -14.77
N TYR A 467 14.73 -1.51 -13.87
CA TYR A 467 15.59 -1.05 -12.78
C TYR A 467 14.95 -1.41 -11.45
N LEU A 468 15.68 -2.16 -10.61
CA LEU A 468 15.23 -2.58 -9.28
C LEU A 468 16.33 -2.37 -8.22
N PRO A 469 15.98 -1.96 -6.99
CA PRO A 469 16.87 -1.91 -5.84
C PRO A 469 17.08 -3.31 -5.24
N THR A 470 18.32 -3.61 -4.83
CA THR A 470 18.60 -4.77 -3.96
C THR A 470 18.16 -4.51 -2.52
N GLU A 471 17.96 -5.57 -1.74
CA GLU A 471 17.71 -5.53 -0.30
C GLU A 471 18.97 -5.12 0.47
N ALA A 472 18.97 -3.93 1.06
CA ALA A 472 19.95 -3.57 2.07
C ALA A 472 19.49 -4.02 3.46
N ARG A 473 20.20 -5.00 4.05
CA ARG A 473 20.02 -5.38 5.46
C ARG A 473 20.67 -4.38 6.42
N THR A 474 21.74 -3.73 6.00
CA THR A 474 22.41 -2.62 6.68
C THR A 474 23.11 -1.72 5.65
N GLY A 475 22.92 -0.41 5.74
CA GLY A 475 23.60 0.56 4.90
C GLY A 475 23.07 0.60 3.46
N ALA A 476 23.97 0.84 2.50
CA ALA A 476 23.63 1.08 1.11
C ALA A 476 23.32 -0.19 0.32
N ASN A 477 22.32 -0.06 -0.56
CA ASN A 477 22.00 -1.06 -1.58
C ASN A 477 22.65 -0.72 -2.94
N GLU A 478 22.27 -1.48 -3.95
CA GLU A 478 22.56 -1.21 -5.36
C GLU A 478 21.25 -1.11 -6.17
N ILE A 479 21.27 -0.40 -7.29
CA ILE A 479 20.27 -0.55 -8.34
C ILE A 479 20.84 -1.46 -9.42
N VAL A 480 20.10 -2.52 -9.76
CA VAL A 480 20.43 -3.46 -10.84
C VAL A 480 19.60 -3.13 -12.07
N ALA A 481 20.25 -3.09 -13.23
CA ALA A 481 19.63 -2.91 -14.54
C ALA A 481 19.45 -4.26 -15.23
N VAL A 482 18.22 -4.75 -15.36
CA VAL A 482 17.85 -6.04 -15.94
C VAL A 482 17.52 -5.88 -17.43
N ASN A 483 18.17 -6.66 -18.29
CA ASN A 483 17.92 -6.68 -19.73
C ASN A 483 16.60 -7.38 -20.07
N LEU A 484 15.63 -6.63 -20.61
CA LEU A 484 14.30 -7.13 -20.94
C LEU A 484 14.23 -8.01 -22.20
N ALA A 485 15.36 -8.20 -22.91
CA ALA A 485 15.45 -9.10 -24.06
C ALA A 485 16.00 -10.49 -23.72
N ASN A 486 16.78 -10.62 -22.63
CA ASN A 486 17.44 -11.90 -22.28
C ASN A 486 17.46 -12.24 -20.77
N GLY A 487 16.96 -11.37 -19.89
CA GLY A 487 16.82 -11.63 -18.45
C GLY A 487 18.13 -11.58 -17.65
N LYS A 488 19.23 -11.11 -18.25
CA LYS A 488 20.52 -10.93 -17.58
C LYS A 488 20.67 -9.52 -17.04
N GLU A 489 21.54 -9.36 -16.05
CA GLU A 489 22.05 -8.04 -15.66
C GLU A 489 22.78 -7.36 -16.85
N LYS A 490 22.48 -6.07 -17.07
CA LYS A 490 23.22 -5.17 -17.97
C LYS A 490 24.38 -4.51 -17.23
N TRP A 491 24.08 -4.04 -16.01
CA TRP A 491 24.98 -3.38 -15.07
C TRP A 491 24.28 -3.25 -13.71
N ARG A 492 25.04 -2.91 -12.67
CA ARG A 492 24.53 -2.47 -11.36
C ARG A 492 25.32 -1.26 -10.86
N VAL A 493 24.75 -0.53 -9.90
CA VAL A 493 25.37 0.66 -9.31
C VAL A 493 25.01 0.81 -7.83
N LYS A 494 26.01 0.87 -6.95
CA LYS A 494 25.84 1.18 -5.52
C LYS A 494 25.25 2.58 -5.34
N SER A 495 24.44 2.77 -4.29
CA SER A 495 24.13 4.09 -3.74
C SER A 495 25.40 4.95 -3.59
N PRO A 496 25.36 6.26 -3.92
CA PRO A 496 26.49 7.19 -3.77
C PRO A 496 26.69 7.67 -2.33
N ALA A 497 25.85 7.23 -1.39
CA ALA A 497 25.99 7.41 0.05
C ALA A 497 25.87 6.03 0.74
N ASP A 498 25.78 5.97 2.07
CA ASP A 498 25.60 4.70 2.80
C ASP A 498 24.11 4.39 3.12
N GLU A 499 23.19 5.16 2.54
CA GLU A 499 21.76 5.01 2.62
C GLU A 499 21.19 4.30 1.37
N SER A 500 19.96 3.76 1.47
CA SER A 500 19.30 3.06 0.35
C SER A 500 18.89 4.00 -0.79
N MET A 501 19.16 3.59 -2.02
CA MET A 501 18.80 4.26 -3.27
C MET A 501 17.69 3.50 -4.01
N ARG A 502 16.62 4.17 -4.43
CA ARG A 502 15.47 3.58 -5.14
C ARG A 502 15.16 4.29 -6.47
N PRO A 503 14.85 3.56 -7.55
CA PRO A 503 14.31 4.13 -8.79
C PRO A 503 13.06 4.98 -8.56
N ILE A 504 12.97 6.14 -9.22
CA ILE A 504 11.73 6.92 -9.37
C ILE A 504 11.17 6.70 -10.79
N LYS A 505 11.94 7.10 -11.82
CA LYS A 505 11.54 7.03 -13.23
C LYS A 505 12.73 7.18 -14.17
N VAL A 506 12.54 6.92 -15.47
CA VAL A 506 13.52 7.22 -16.53
C VAL A 506 13.08 8.47 -17.29
N GLU A 507 13.94 9.48 -17.38
CA GLU A 507 13.72 10.70 -18.18
C GLU A 507 15.01 11.14 -18.88
N GLY A 508 14.91 11.66 -20.11
CA GLY A 508 16.07 12.23 -20.83
C GLY A 508 17.28 11.30 -21.03
N GLY A 509 17.08 9.98 -21.06
CA GLY A 509 18.18 8.99 -21.13
C GLY A 509 18.91 8.75 -19.80
N LYS A 510 18.29 9.11 -18.68
CA LYS A 510 18.80 8.88 -17.33
C LYS A 510 17.74 8.22 -16.46
N LEU A 511 18.15 7.28 -15.62
CA LEU A 511 17.36 6.86 -14.48
C LEU A 511 17.48 7.93 -13.40
N ILE A 512 16.35 8.44 -12.92
CA ILE A 512 16.27 9.26 -11.72
C ILE A 512 16.03 8.34 -10.53
N ALA A 513 16.82 8.49 -9.48
CA ALA A 513 16.72 7.73 -8.25
C ALA A 513 16.78 8.66 -7.03
N TYR A 514 16.09 8.26 -5.97
CA TYR A 514 16.12 8.92 -4.66
C TYR A 514 16.96 8.08 -3.70
N VAL A 515 17.86 8.74 -2.97
CA VAL A 515 18.62 8.19 -1.85
C VAL A 515 17.94 8.65 -0.57
N ASP A 516 17.56 7.72 0.29
CA ASP A 516 16.94 8.01 1.59
C ASP A 516 17.83 8.92 2.47
N PRO A 517 17.27 9.77 3.35
CA PRO A 517 18.02 10.54 4.33
C PRO A 517 18.69 9.65 5.37
N SER A 518 19.76 10.17 5.99
CA SER A 518 20.41 9.58 7.16
C SER A 518 19.96 10.29 8.44
N TYR A 519 20.64 10.05 9.56
CA TYR A 519 20.46 10.86 10.78
C TYR A 519 21.12 12.25 10.65
N ASP A 520 22.23 12.34 9.90
CA ASP A 520 23.11 13.51 9.82
C ASP A 520 23.07 14.21 8.45
N ALA A 521 22.26 13.74 7.49
CA ALA A 521 22.12 14.34 6.16
C ALA A 521 20.71 14.10 5.58
N GLY A 522 20.19 15.11 4.87
CA GLY A 522 18.95 14.95 4.10
C GLY A 522 19.12 14.04 2.88
N GLY A 523 17.99 13.62 2.31
CA GLY A 523 17.92 12.75 1.14
C GLY A 523 18.53 13.38 -0.10
N GLN A 524 18.74 12.57 -1.14
CA GLN A 524 19.42 13.01 -2.36
C GLN A 524 18.66 12.55 -3.59
N VAL A 525 18.43 13.44 -4.57
CA VAL A 525 18.01 13.01 -5.90
C VAL A 525 19.22 12.94 -6.81
N VAL A 526 19.39 11.80 -7.47
CA VAL A 526 20.52 11.51 -8.34
C VAL A 526 20.05 11.07 -9.72
N SER A 527 20.88 11.31 -10.73
CA SER A 527 20.67 10.81 -12.08
C SER A 527 21.79 9.85 -12.48
N ILE A 528 21.39 8.72 -13.06
CA ILE A 528 22.25 7.61 -13.49
C ILE A 528 22.11 7.50 -15.02
N PRO A 529 23.17 7.70 -15.82
CA PRO A 529 23.09 7.50 -17.27
C PRO A 529 22.73 6.05 -17.60
N VAL A 530 21.70 5.80 -18.41
CA VAL A 530 21.29 4.43 -18.78
C VAL A 530 22.17 3.81 -19.87
N THR A 531 22.96 4.65 -20.56
CA THR A 531 23.93 4.28 -21.59
C THR A 531 25.34 4.76 -21.22
N GLY A 532 26.35 4.26 -21.95
CA GLY A 532 27.76 4.42 -21.60
C GLY A 532 28.28 3.21 -20.84
N SER A 533 29.35 3.40 -20.06
CA SER A 533 30.02 2.32 -19.30
C SER A 533 30.28 2.66 -17.83
N SER A 534 30.13 3.92 -17.41
CA SER A 534 30.44 4.35 -16.04
C SER A 534 29.25 4.26 -15.08
N HIS A 535 28.03 4.43 -15.60
CA HIS A 535 26.75 4.47 -14.86
C HIS A 535 26.76 5.26 -13.54
N LYS A 536 27.70 6.21 -13.39
CA LYS A 536 27.99 6.86 -12.12
C LYS A 536 26.82 7.77 -11.72
N PRO A 537 26.30 7.69 -10.47
CA PRO A 537 25.27 8.60 -10.00
C PRO A 537 25.81 10.04 -9.97
N VAL A 538 25.06 10.96 -10.56
CA VAL A 538 25.32 12.41 -10.54
C VAL A 538 24.22 13.07 -9.72
N LYS A 539 24.58 13.67 -8.58
CA LYS A 539 23.65 14.35 -7.69
C LYS A 539 22.98 15.53 -8.41
N LEU A 540 21.64 15.51 -8.46
CA LEU A 540 20.81 16.60 -8.96
C LEU A 540 20.39 17.55 -7.83
N MET A 541 20.13 16.99 -6.65
CA MET A 541 19.62 17.67 -5.46
C MET A 541 20.18 17.02 -4.18
N GLN A 542 20.46 17.85 -3.17
CA GLN A 542 20.75 17.45 -1.79
C GLN A 542 19.70 18.12 -0.91
N ASN A 543 18.95 17.40 -0.09
CA ASN A 543 17.98 18.01 0.81
C ASN A 543 18.65 18.46 2.13
N PRO A 544 18.15 19.52 2.81
CA PRO A 544 18.78 20.08 4.00
C PRO A 544 18.96 19.08 5.14
N GLN A 545 20.15 19.08 5.75
CA GLN A 545 20.41 18.34 6.99
C GLN A 545 19.36 18.61 8.08
N GLY A 546 18.99 19.87 8.32
CA GLY A 546 18.02 20.23 9.36
C GLY A 546 16.63 19.60 9.18
N VAL A 547 16.26 19.28 7.94
CA VAL A 547 14.94 18.75 7.57
C VAL A 547 14.96 17.21 7.45
N ALA A 548 16.13 16.57 7.51
CA ALA A 548 16.29 15.12 7.39
C ALA A 548 15.39 14.31 8.35
N ARG A 549 15.15 14.81 9.58
CA ARG A 549 14.25 14.19 10.55
C ARG A 549 12.76 14.26 10.14
N ILE A 550 12.35 15.33 9.44
CA ILE A 550 11.00 15.46 8.88
C ILE A 550 10.86 14.53 7.66
N GLU A 551 11.84 14.56 6.76
CA GLU A 551 11.94 13.74 5.55
C GLU A 551 11.92 12.23 5.82
N ASN A 552 12.67 11.79 6.83
CA ASN A 552 12.69 10.40 7.28
C ASN A 552 11.42 10.02 8.07
N GLY A 553 10.77 11.01 8.69
CA GLY A 553 9.57 10.83 9.51
C GLY A 553 8.26 10.60 8.74
N PHE A 554 8.27 10.54 7.40
CA PHE A 554 7.07 10.21 6.62
C PHE A 554 6.74 8.70 6.68
N PHE A 555 5.67 8.37 7.39
CA PHE A 555 5.12 7.01 7.43
C PHE A 555 4.56 6.59 6.07
N ASN A 556 4.93 5.39 5.60
CA ASN A 556 4.59 4.85 4.27
C ASN A 556 4.68 5.92 3.16
N LYS A 557 5.86 6.52 3.01
CA LYS A 557 6.12 7.60 2.05
C LYS A 557 5.98 7.16 0.59
N THR A 558 5.57 8.10 -0.25
CA THR A 558 5.66 8.07 -1.71
C THR A 558 6.46 9.27 -2.22
N VAL A 559 7.18 9.13 -3.33
CA VAL A 559 8.10 10.16 -3.86
C VAL A 559 7.98 10.38 -5.37
N ASP A 560 8.16 11.62 -5.82
CA ASP A 560 8.26 11.99 -7.24
C ASP A 560 9.28 13.11 -7.48
N TRP A 561 9.68 13.29 -8.73
CA TRP A 561 10.62 14.29 -9.22
C TRP A 561 10.03 14.99 -10.45
N ALA A 562 9.78 16.30 -10.39
CA ALA A 562 9.21 17.05 -11.52
C ALA A 562 9.85 18.43 -11.66
N ASP A 563 10.25 18.79 -12.89
CA ASP A 563 10.80 20.09 -13.27
C ASP A 563 11.89 20.63 -12.30
N GLY A 564 12.79 19.75 -11.88
CA GLY A 564 13.90 20.08 -10.98
C GLY A 564 13.55 20.14 -9.49
N ARG A 565 12.32 19.76 -9.12
CA ARG A 565 11.82 19.68 -7.74
C ARG A 565 11.64 18.23 -7.30
N PHE A 566 11.83 17.99 -6.01
CA PHE A 566 11.56 16.71 -5.36
C PHE A 566 10.33 16.83 -4.45
N PHE A 567 9.47 15.83 -4.48
CA PHE A 567 8.25 15.76 -3.67
C PHE A 567 8.21 14.46 -2.89
N ILE A 568 7.83 14.56 -1.62
CA ILE A 568 7.59 13.42 -0.73
C ILE A 568 6.23 13.62 -0.04
N SER A 569 5.40 12.57 0.03
CA SER A 569 4.13 12.61 0.75
C SER A 569 3.83 11.30 1.48
N ALA A 570 2.97 11.34 2.51
CA ALA A 570 2.49 10.12 3.17
C ALA A 570 1.43 9.43 2.29
N THR A 571 1.47 8.09 2.17
CA THR A 571 0.37 7.33 1.55
C THR A 571 -0.72 6.93 2.55
N ARG A 572 -0.43 7.05 3.85
CA ARG A 572 -1.35 6.68 4.95
C ARG A 572 -1.09 7.54 6.19
N LEU A 573 -2.17 7.91 6.86
CA LEU A 573 -2.23 8.62 8.14
C LEU A 573 -2.47 7.61 9.28
N SER A 574 -1.92 7.88 10.45
CA SER A 574 -2.10 7.08 11.67
C SER A 574 -3.33 7.49 12.49
N GLY A 575 -3.77 8.75 12.37
CA GLY A 575 -4.81 9.35 13.20
C GLY A 575 -4.30 9.66 14.61
N ASN A 576 -3.13 10.30 14.71
CA ASN A 576 -2.57 10.68 16.01
C ASN A 576 -3.06 12.07 16.46
N ASP A 577 -4.11 12.10 17.27
CA ASP A 577 -4.67 13.32 17.86
C ASP A 577 -3.64 14.15 18.67
N GLU A 578 -2.55 13.53 19.15
CA GLU A 578 -1.50 14.19 19.94
C GLU A 578 -0.50 15.01 19.11
N SER A 579 -0.42 14.80 17.78
CA SER A 579 0.52 15.52 16.92
C SER A 579 0.03 15.57 15.47
N LYS A 580 -0.06 16.78 14.89
CA LYS A 580 -0.37 16.96 13.47
C LYS A 580 0.54 16.11 12.58
N GLU A 581 -0.04 15.32 11.67
CA GLU A 581 0.72 14.38 10.85
C GLU A 581 1.33 15.05 9.60
N LYS A 582 2.40 14.46 9.06
CA LYS A 582 3.07 14.93 7.83
C LYS A 582 2.25 14.50 6.61
N LEU A 583 1.81 15.45 5.78
CA LEU A 583 1.11 15.13 4.53
C LEU A 583 2.02 15.17 3.31
N MET A 584 2.66 16.31 3.05
CA MET A 584 3.47 16.51 1.84
C MET A 584 4.55 17.58 2.07
N LEU A 585 5.70 17.41 1.42
CA LEU A 585 6.86 18.29 1.53
C LEU A 585 7.54 18.39 0.15
N ALA A 586 7.93 19.60 -0.24
CA ALA A 586 8.51 19.89 -1.55
C ALA A 586 9.85 20.62 -1.45
N TYR A 587 10.79 20.23 -2.31
CA TYR A 587 12.15 20.80 -2.36
C TYR A 587 12.50 21.34 -3.75
N GLY A 588 13.31 22.40 -3.79
CA GLY A 588 13.72 23.09 -5.03
C GLY A 588 15.09 23.77 -4.91
N LYS A 589 15.49 24.55 -5.92
CA LYS A 589 16.79 25.26 -5.94
C LYS A 589 16.65 26.74 -5.58
#